data_AF-A0A7D9ICF5-F1
#
_entry.id   AF-A0A7D9ICF5-F1
#
_cell.length_a   1.000
_cell.length_b   1.000
_cell.length_c   1.000
_cell.angle_alpha   90.00
_cell.angle_beta   90.00
_cell.angle_gamma   90.00
#
_symmetry.space_group_name_H-M   'P 1'
#
loop_
_entity.id
_entity.type
_entity.pdbx_description
1 polymer ?
#
loop_
_entity_poly.entity_id
_entity_poly.type
_entity_poly.pdbx_seq_one_letter_code
_entity_poly.pdbx_strand_id
1 'polypeptide(L)'
;MMPHMIPMQQPDVPALPNKILFLTQLPPETTQMMLAMLFNQFPGFREVRLVPGKSDIAFVEFENEVQAGTAKDALQGFKITPTNAMKITFAKK
;
A
#
# COMPACT_ATOMS: atom_id res chain seq x y z
N MET A 1 8.43 12.78 -38.79
CA MET A 1 7.67 11.69 -38.13
C MET A 1 8.30 11.51 -36.76
N MET A 2 7.63 11.92 -35.67
CA MET A 2 8.22 11.87 -34.32
C MET A 2 7.89 10.51 -33.68
N PRO A 3 8.86 9.78 -33.10
CA PRO A 3 8.56 8.57 -32.35
C PRO A 3 7.94 8.96 -31.00
N HIS A 4 6.77 8.40 -30.71
CA HIS A 4 6.13 8.48 -29.40
C HIS A 4 6.99 7.70 -28.40
N MET A 5 7.60 8.40 -27.46
CA MET A 5 8.20 7.78 -26.29
C MET A 5 7.07 7.18 -25.46
N ILE A 6 6.94 5.86 -25.49
CA ILE A 6 6.13 5.11 -24.52
C ILE A 6 6.72 5.47 -23.15
N PRO A 7 5.95 6.03 -22.20
CA PRO A 7 6.45 6.20 -20.85
C PRO A 7 6.82 4.82 -20.35
N MET A 8 8.11 4.58 -20.15
CA MET A 8 8.64 3.35 -19.56
C MET A 8 7.92 3.18 -18.24
N GLN A 9 6.93 2.29 -18.21
CA GLN A 9 6.34 1.78 -16.98
C GLN A 9 7.51 1.18 -16.22
N GLN A 10 7.99 1.92 -15.23
CA GLN A 10 9.11 1.51 -14.40
C GLN A 10 8.76 0.11 -13.89
N PRO A 11 9.57 -0.92 -14.19
CA PRO A 11 9.26 -2.27 -13.77
C PRO A 11 9.02 -2.23 -12.27
N ASP A 12 7.96 -2.91 -11.83
CA ASP A 12 7.59 -3.10 -10.44
C ASP A 12 8.70 -3.94 -9.78
N VAL A 13 9.87 -3.32 -9.57
CA VAL A 13 11.00 -3.96 -8.91
C VAL A 13 10.50 -4.31 -7.53
N PRO A 14 10.46 -5.60 -7.16
CA PRO A 14 9.99 -6.01 -5.85
C PRO A 14 10.83 -5.25 -4.83
N ALA A 15 10.18 -4.34 -4.10
CA ALA A 15 10.85 -3.63 -3.03
C ALA A 15 11.34 -4.67 -2.02
N LEU A 16 12.56 -4.49 -1.51
CA LEU A 16 13.12 -5.38 -0.50
C LEU A 16 12.16 -5.45 0.69
N PRO A 17 12.05 -6.62 1.37
CA PRO A 17 11.20 -6.77 2.54
C PRO A 17 11.43 -5.64 3.56
N ASN A 18 10.33 -5.05 4.01
CA ASN A 18 10.32 -3.95 4.97
C ASN A 18 9.13 -4.13 5.92
N LYS A 19 9.29 -3.72 7.17
CA LYS A 19 8.18 -3.69 8.15
C LYS A 19 7.14 -2.62 7.82
N ILE A 20 7.47 -1.66 6.94
CA ILE A 20 6.55 -0.62 6.48
C ILE A 20 6.04 -0.98 5.08
N LEU A 21 4.72 -0.96 4.94
CA LEU A 21 4.01 -1.11 3.67
C LEU A 21 3.60 0.26 3.12
N PHE A 22 3.67 0.39 1.81
CA PHE A 22 3.18 1.54 1.05
C PHE A 22 1.93 1.14 0.28
N LEU A 23 0.84 1.84 0.56
CA LEU A 23 -0.48 1.61 0.00
C LEU A 23 -0.75 2.68 -1.06
N THR A 24 -1.30 2.27 -2.18
CA THR A 24 -1.72 3.15 -3.27
C THR A 24 -3.07 2.72 -3.82
N GLN A 25 -3.66 3.58 -4.66
CA GLN A 25 -4.97 3.33 -5.29
C GLN A 25 -6.12 3.30 -4.27
N LEU A 26 -5.95 4.03 -3.15
CA LEU A 26 -6.98 4.19 -2.14
C LEU A 26 -8.09 5.15 -2.63
N PRO A 27 -9.36 4.89 -2.29
CA PRO A 27 -10.42 5.86 -2.55
C PRO A 27 -10.24 7.12 -1.69
N PRO A 28 -10.72 8.30 -2.14
CA PRO A 28 -10.52 9.57 -1.45
C PRO A 28 -11.17 9.64 -0.07
N GLU A 29 -12.17 8.79 0.18
CA GLU A 29 -12.89 8.68 1.46
C GLU A 29 -12.16 7.76 2.45
N THR A 30 -11.02 7.17 2.07
CA THR A 30 -10.25 6.27 2.95
C THR A 30 -9.74 7.03 4.16
N THR A 31 -10.08 6.53 5.34
CA THR A 31 -9.60 7.09 6.60
C THR A 31 -8.56 6.19 7.26
N GLN A 32 -7.78 6.78 8.18
CA GLN A 32 -6.80 6.06 8.99
C GLN A 32 -7.48 4.93 9.77
N MET A 33 -8.68 5.17 10.30
CA MET A 33 -9.44 4.20 11.08
C MET A 33 -9.86 2.98 10.24
N MET A 34 -10.31 3.19 9.00
CA MET A 34 -10.68 2.08 8.09
C MET A 34 -9.49 1.18 7.78
N LEU A 35 -8.34 1.79 7.47
CA LEU A 35 -7.11 1.02 7.24
C LEU A 35 -6.64 0.34 8.52
N ALA A 36 -6.68 1.01 9.66
CA ALA A 36 -6.31 0.39 10.93
C ALA A 36 -7.19 -0.84 11.24
N MET A 37 -8.51 -0.77 11.00
CA MET A 37 -9.39 -1.93 11.16
C MET A 37 -9.01 -3.11 10.25
N LEU A 38 -8.65 -2.84 8.99
CA LEU A 38 -8.23 -3.90 8.05
C LEU A 38 -6.91 -4.55 8.48
N PHE A 39 -5.91 -3.74 8.83
CA PHE A 39 -4.56 -4.21 9.09
C PHE A 39 -4.35 -4.72 10.53
N ASN A 40 -5.13 -4.28 11.51
CA ASN A 40 -5.05 -4.76 12.91
C ASN A 40 -5.47 -6.23 13.07
N GLN A 41 -6.06 -6.85 12.05
CA GLN A 41 -6.33 -8.30 12.04
C GLN A 41 -5.06 -9.14 11.83
N PHE A 42 -3.97 -8.53 11.39
CA PHE A 42 -2.69 -9.19 11.16
C PHE A 42 -1.77 -8.98 12.37
N PRO A 43 -1.05 -10.03 12.83
CA PRO A 43 -0.17 -9.92 13.98
C PRO A 43 0.95 -8.89 13.73
N GLY A 44 1.26 -8.12 14.77
CA GLY A 44 2.34 -7.14 14.73
C GLY A 44 2.01 -5.81 14.06
N PHE A 45 0.75 -5.54 13.73
CA PHE A 45 0.31 -4.20 13.31
C PHE A 45 0.69 -3.13 14.35
N ARG A 46 1.22 -1.99 13.89
CA ARG A 46 1.67 -0.88 14.75
C ARG A 46 0.83 0.37 14.51
N GLU A 47 0.94 0.97 13.34
CA GLU A 47 0.27 2.24 13.02
C GLU A 47 -0.09 2.34 11.53
N VAL A 48 -1.07 3.20 11.24
CA VAL A 48 -1.35 3.69 9.89
C VAL A 48 -1.01 5.16 9.83
N ARG A 49 -0.30 5.59 8.78
CA ARG A 49 0.01 6.98 8.50
C ARG A 49 -0.54 7.38 7.14
N LEU A 50 -1.55 8.25 7.15
CA LEU A 50 -2.01 8.91 5.92
C LEU A 50 -1.03 10.02 5.52
N VAL A 51 -0.98 10.34 4.23
CA VAL A 51 -0.15 11.44 3.74
C VAL A 51 -1.00 12.72 3.61
N PRO A 52 -0.66 13.80 4.33
CA PRO A 52 -1.39 15.06 4.20
C PRO A 52 -1.42 15.55 2.74
N GLY A 53 -2.61 15.86 2.24
CA GLY A 53 -2.82 16.31 0.86
C GLY A 53 -2.80 15.20 -0.20
N LYS A 54 -2.66 13.92 0.19
CA LYS A 54 -2.75 12.76 -0.73
C LYS A 54 -3.57 11.63 -0.10
N SER A 55 -4.86 11.59 -0.43
CA SER A 55 -5.78 10.57 0.09
C SER A 55 -5.71 9.23 -0.66
N ASP A 56 -5.01 9.18 -1.79
CA ASP A 56 -4.83 7.96 -2.60
C ASP A 56 -3.71 7.04 -2.09
N ILE A 57 -2.93 7.51 -1.09
CA ILE A 57 -1.78 6.79 -0.54
C ILE A 57 -1.75 6.78 1.00
N ALA A 58 -1.17 5.73 1.55
CA ALA A 58 -0.93 5.61 2.99
C ALA A 58 0.28 4.72 3.27
N PHE A 59 0.78 4.76 4.50
CA PHE A 59 1.77 3.84 5.02
C PHE A 59 1.20 3.04 6.17
N VAL A 60 1.58 1.77 6.27
CA VAL A 60 1.23 0.90 7.39
C VAL A 60 2.50 0.30 7.95
N GLU A 61 2.72 0.46 9.25
CA GLU A 61 3.87 -0.11 9.93
C GLU A 61 3.47 -1.39 10.70
N PHE A 62 4.33 -2.39 10.58
CA PHE A 62 4.32 -3.61 11.37
C PHE A 62 5.59 -3.71 12.23
N GLU A 63 5.63 -4.67 13.13
CA GLU A 63 6.80 -4.93 13.96
C GLU A 63 7.98 -5.49 13.16
N ASN A 64 7.74 -6.32 12.15
CA ASN A 64 8.77 -6.86 11.26
C ASN A 64 8.27 -7.08 9.82
N GLU A 65 9.22 -7.30 8.89
CA GLU A 65 8.94 -7.48 7.47
C GLU A 65 8.17 -8.76 7.13
N VAL A 66 8.26 -9.80 7.95
CA VAL A 66 7.55 -11.08 7.71
C VAL A 66 6.05 -10.90 7.94
N GLN A 67 5.68 -10.22 9.02
CA GLN A 67 4.30 -9.87 9.33
C GLN A 67 3.73 -8.87 8.30
N ALA A 68 4.51 -7.85 7.94
CA ALA A 68 4.15 -6.93 6.86
C ALA A 68 3.91 -7.66 5.54
N GLY A 69 4.79 -8.61 5.17
CA GLY A 69 4.65 -9.44 3.98
C GLY A 69 3.36 -10.26 3.99
N THR A 70 3.02 -10.86 5.12
CA THR A 70 1.77 -11.62 5.29
C THR A 70 0.54 -10.73 5.06
N ALA A 71 0.49 -9.54 5.66
CA ALA A 71 -0.60 -8.59 5.48
C ALA A 71 -0.68 -8.08 4.02
N LYS A 72 0.48 -7.80 3.41
CA LYS A 72 0.57 -7.42 2.00
C LYS A 72 -0.05 -8.49 1.11
N ASP A 73 0.39 -9.75 1.22
CA ASP A 73 -0.06 -10.80 0.32
C ASP A 73 -1.54 -11.14 0.52
N ALA A 74 -2.06 -11.01 1.74
CA ALA A 74 -3.47 -11.21 2.04
C ALA A 74 -4.38 -10.08 1.55
N LEU A 75 -3.92 -8.82 1.61
CA LEU A 75 -4.73 -7.64 1.25
C LEU A 75 -4.40 -7.05 -0.12
N GLN A 76 -3.46 -7.65 -0.87
CA GLN A 76 -3.10 -7.20 -2.20
C GLN A 76 -4.31 -7.29 -3.14
N GLY A 77 -4.66 -6.16 -3.76
CA GLY A 77 -5.82 -6.06 -4.64
C GLY A 77 -7.16 -6.07 -3.92
N PHE A 78 -7.18 -5.97 -2.58
CA PHE A 78 -8.42 -5.87 -1.81
C PHE A 78 -9.22 -4.64 -2.28
N LYS A 79 -10.48 -4.86 -2.65
CA LYS A 79 -11.37 -3.81 -3.15
C LYS A 79 -11.98 -3.06 -1.97
N ILE A 80 -11.46 -1.87 -1.66
CA ILE A 80 -12.02 -0.99 -0.62
C ILE A 80 -13.38 -0.45 -1.10
N THR A 81 -13.47 -0.15 -2.40
CA THR A 81 -14.73 0.14 -3.09
C THR A 81 -14.79 -0.71 -4.37
N PRO A 82 -15.96 -0.82 -5.04
CA PRO A 82 -16.09 -1.62 -6.27
C PRO A 82 -15.07 -1.26 -7.37
N THR A 83 -14.60 0.00 -7.38
CA THR A 83 -13.69 0.56 -8.38
C THR A 83 -12.24 0.67 -7.91
N ASN A 84 -11.97 0.61 -6.60
CA ASN A 84 -10.63 0.83 -6.04
C ASN A 84 -10.09 -0.45 -5.38
N ALA A 85 -9.29 -1.19 -6.15
CA ALA A 85 -8.46 -2.28 -5.62
C ALA A 85 -7.18 -1.68 -5.03
N MET A 86 -6.98 -1.78 -3.73
CA MET A 86 -5.77 -1.29 -3.05
C MET A 86 -4.54 -2.03 -3.57
N LYS A 87 -3.48 -1.29 -3.85
CA LYS A 87 -2.16 -1.84 -4.19
C LYS A 87 -1.21 -1.65 -3.01
N ILE A 88 -0.49 -2.70 -2.66
CA ILE A 88 0.42 -2.74 -1.52
C ILE A 88 1.81 -3.16 -2.00
N THR A 89 2.82 -2.37 -1.66
CA THR A 89 4.24 -2.69 -1.86
C THR A 89 5.00 -2.48 -0.55
N PHE A 90 6.22 -3.02 -0.44
CA PHE A 90 7.09 -2.63 0.66
C PHE A 90 7.55 -1.18 0.46
N ALA A 91 7.56 -0.40 1.52
CA ALA A 91 8.10 0.96 1.48
C ALA A 91 9.60 0.90 1.17
N LYS A 92 10.07 1.84 0.35
CA LYS A 92 11.50 2.01 0.12
C LYS A 92 12.15 2.53 1.41
N LYS A 93 13.33 2.01 1.74
CA LYS A 93 14.17 2.57 2.81
C LYS A 93 14.70 3.94 2.42
#